data_AF-A0A9P2IQS1-F1
#
_entry.id   AF-A0A9P2IQS1-F1
#
_cell.length_a   1.000
_cell.length_b   1.000
_cell.length_c   1.000
_cell.angle_alpha   90.00
_cell.angle_beta   90.00
_cell.angle_gamma   90.00
#
_symmetry.space_group_name_H-M   'P 1'
#
loop_
_entity.id
_entity.type
_entity.pdbx_description
1 polymer ?
#
loop_
_entity_poly.entity_id
_entity_poly.type
_entity_poly.pdbx_seq_one_letter_code
_entity_poly.pdbx_strand_id
1 'polypeptide(L)'
;MSFVPDITTAKGRKEIAYLAYKVAQTKTYLDGLGKDLVAELKEIPKLIDANRKTVRDRLDELKAKARQPLTDYEEEQARIKAEEEAKAAAEALAKQIESDHEIAILMDREFDRQREEARLKAEQEKREHEERLKREAEEKARAEAEAKAKAEIEAAARREAEAKAAEERAERERIEAEQRAQREAKEAAERAEREKHAAIEAERRKAQEEAERILREAEAKEQARIAEEKRIKDEEERRAKDKAHRKEVNNKILADLIKVGASEDVAKNIITAIVKGELFATKITY
;
A
#
# COMPACT_ATOMS: atom_id res chain seq x y z
N MET A 1 -28.85 145.51 -87.12
CA MET A 1 -29.68 146.74 -87.18
C MET A 1 -30.09 147.10 -85.77
N SER A 2 -29.66 148.26 -85.26
CA SER A 2 -30.00 148.72 -83.91
C SER A 2 -31.46 149.18 -83.88
N PHE A 3 -32.31 148.49 -83.14
CA PHE A 3 -33.70 148.89 -82.89
C PHE A 3 -33.71 149.84 -81.69
N VAL A 4 -33.83 151.15 -81.94
CA VAL A 4 -33.92 152.17 -80.88
C VAL A 4 -35.30 152.85 -80.93
N PRO A 5 -36.35 152.19 -80.45
CA PRO A 5 -37.69 152.77 -80.33
C PRO A 5 -37.77 153.79 -79.18
N ASP A 6 -38.53 154.86 -79.38
CA ASP A 6 -38.73 155.91 -78.38
C ASP A 6 -39.73 155.47 -77.29
N ILE A 7 -39.22 155.22 -76.08
CA ILE A 7 -39.99 154.77 -74.92
C ILE A 7 -40.97 155.82 -74.38
N THR A 8 -40.80 157.10 -74.74
CA THR A 8 -41.70 158.17 -74.29
C THR A 8 -43.05 158.11 -75.00
N THR A 9 -43.10 157.52 -76.20
CA THR A 9 -44.33 157.34 -76.98
C THR A 9 -45.05 156.03 -76.67
N ALA A 10 -46.39 156.05 -76.69
CA ALA A 10 -47.19 154.84 -76.51
C ALA A 10 -46.96 153.80 -77.63
N LYS A 11 -46.61 154.26 -78.84
CA LYS A 11 -46.28 153.41 -79.98
C LYS A 11 -44.94 152.71 -79.77
N GLY A 12 -43.89 153.43 -79.37
CA GLY A 12 -42.58 152.83 -79.08
C GLY A 12 -42.61 151.81 -77.94
N ARG A 13 -43.38 152.05 -76.87
CA ARG A 13 -43.60 151.05 -75.81
C ARG A 13 -44.25 149.75 -76.31
N LYS A 14 -45.23 149.85 -77.22
CA LYS A 14 -45.87 148.68 -77.85
C LYS A 14 -44.91 147.92 -78.77
N GLU A 15 -44.08 148.64 -79.52
CA GLU A 15 -43.08 148.02 -80.40
C GLU A 15 -41.99 147.28 -79.60
N ILE A 16 -41.54 147.84 -78.46
CA ILE A 16 -40.63 147.15 -77.52
C ILE A 16 -41.28 145.87 -76.96
N ALA A 17 -42.53 145.95 -76.48
CA ALA A 17 -43.24 144.80 -75.95
C ALA A 17 -43.45 143.69 -77.01
N TYR A 18 -43.73 144.09 -78.25
CA TYR A 18 -43.87 143.16 -79.37
C TYR A 18 -42.55 142.49 -79.74
N LEU A 19 -41.43 143.22 -79.73
CA LEU A 19 -40.11 142.63 -79.93
C LEU A 19 -39.78 141.63 -78.81
N ALA A 20 -40.04 141.99 -77.54
CA ALA A 20 -39.83 141.11 -76.41
C ALA A 20 -40.67 139.82 -76.52
N TYR A 21 -41.94 139.93 -76.93
CA TYR A 21 -42.80 138.77 -77.20
C TYR A 21 -42.23 137.88 -78.32
N LYS A 22 -41.78 138.47 -79.44
CA LYS A 22 -41.13 137.72 -80.52
C LYS A 22 -39.86 137.01 -80.05
N VAL A 23 -39.02 137.67 -79.27
CA VAL A 23 -37.81 137.07 -78.70
C VAL A 23 -38.16 135.91 -77.77
N ALA A 24 -39.20 136.05 -76.93
CA ALA A 24 -39.67 134.96 -76.07
C ALA A 24 -40.21 133.78 -76.89
N GLN A 25 -40.98 134.04 -77.95
CA GLN A 25 -41.49 133.00 -78.85
C GLN A 25 -40.36 132.26 -79.56
N THR A 26 -39.36 132.98 -80.10
CA THR A 26 -38.18 132.39 -80.72
C THR A 26 -37.34 131.61 -79.70
N LYS A 27 -37.18 132.11 -78.47
CA LYS A 27 -36.48 131.39 -77.39
C LYS A 27 -37.15 130.05 -77.10
N THR A 28 -38.46 130.03 -76.90
CA THR A 28 -39.21 128.79 -76.63
C THR A 28 -39.14 127.83 -77.82
N TYR A 29 -39.22 128.34 -79.05
CA TYR A 29 -39.07 127.52 -80.25
C TYR A 29 -37.67 126.88 -80.34
N LEU A 30 -36.59 127.65 -80.11
CA LEU A 30 -35.22 127.13 -80.11
C LEU A 30 -34.97 126.13 -78.98
N ASP A 31 -35.52 126.37 -77.79
CA ASP A 31 -35.45 125.41 -76.66
C ASP A 31 -36.21 124.11 -76.98
N GLY A 32 -37.37 124.20 -77.65
CA GLY A 32 -38.12 123.05 -78.16
C GLY A 32 -37.29 122.20 -79.12
N LEU A 33 -36.69 122.82 -80.15
CA LEU A 33 -35.80 122.13 -81.10
C LEU A 33 -34.61 121.47 -80.40
N GLY A 34 -34.03 122.13 -79.39
CA GLY A 34 -32.94 121.55 -78.60
C GLY A 34 -33.38 120.33 -77.78
N LYS A 35 -34.58 120.36 -77.21
CA LYS A 35 -35.17 119.22 -76.48
C LYS A 35 -35.47 118.04 -77.41
N ASP A 36 -36.04 118.31 -78.57
CA ASP A 36 -36.35 117.28 -79.58
C ASP A 36 -35.07 116.60 -80.07
N LEU A 37 -34.03 117.38 -80.38
CA LEU A 37 -32.72 116.84 -80.76
C LEU A 37 -32.10 115.99 -79.66
N VAL A 38 -32.16 116.43 -78.39
CA VAL A 38 -31.66 115.63 -77.26
C VAL A 38 -32.49 114.36 -77.06
N ALA A 39 -33.80 114.39 -77.30
CA ALA A 39 -34.65 113.20 -77.23
C ALA A 39 -34.24 112.18 -78.31
N GLU A 40 -34.09 112.62 -79.56
CA GLU A 40 -33.61 111.76 -80.65
C GLU A 40 -32.22 111.18 -80.37
N LEU A 41 -31.28 112.01 -79.89
CA LEU A 41 -29.94 111.56 -79.54
C LEU A 41 -29.92 110.54 -78.38
N LYS A 42 -30.89 110.60 -77.45
CA LYS A 42 -31.01 109.62 -76.36
C LYS A 42 -31.60 108.28 -76.81
N GLU A 43 -32.37 108.25 -77.90
CA GLU A 43 -32.88 107.00 -78.46
C GLU A 43 -31.76 106.15 -79.10
N ILE A 44 -30.71 106.79 -79.64
CA ILE A 44 -29.57 106.08 -80.24
C ILE A 44 -28.87 105.15 -79.22
N PRO A 45 -28.44 105.60 -78.02
CA PRO A 45 -27.89 104.71 -76.98
C PRO A 45 -28.84 103.59 -76.56
N LYS A 46 -30.15 103.86 -76.41
CA LYS A 46 -31.14 102.83 -76.04
C LYS A 46 -31.19 101.71 -77.07
N LEU A 47 -31.20 102.06 -78.35
CA LEU A 47 -31.17 101.10 -79.46
C LEU A 47 -29.86 100.32 -79.49
N ILE A 48 -28.73 100.98 -79.24
CA ILE A 48 -27.41 100.33 -79.16
C ILE A 48 -27.40 99.28 -78.04
N ASP A 49 -27.86 99.63 -76.83
CA ASP A 49 -27.90 98.71 -75.70
C ASP A 49 -28.85 97.53 -75.93
N ALA A 50 -30.03 97.79 -76.53
CA ALA A 50 -30.98 96.75 -76.90
C ALA A 50 -30.40 95.77 -77.94
N ASN A 51 -29.74 96.29 -78.98
CA ASN A 51 -29.07 95.47 -79.98
C ASN A 51 -27.91 94.68 -79.37
N ARG A 52 -27.10 95.31 -78.51
CA ARG A 52 -25.96 94.65 -77.85
C ARG A 52 -26.43 93.53 -76.92
N LYS A 53 -27.55 93.72 -76.21
CA LYS A 53 -28.19 92.66 -75.43
C LYS A 53 -28.64 91.50 -76.31
N THR A 54 -29.39 91.80 -77.39
CA THR A 54 -29.88 90.78 -78.33
C THR A 54 -28.75 89.95 -78.94
N VAL A 55 -27.66 90.61 -79.34
CA VAL A 55 -26.46 89.95 -79.87
C VAL A 55 -25.82 89.08 -78.80
N ARG A 56 -25.67 89.56 -77.57
CA ARG A 56 -25.11 88.77 -76.46
C ARG A 56 -25.94 87.51 -76.22
N ASP A 57 -27.24 87.67 -76.02
CA ASP A 57 -28.15 86.56 -75.70
C ASP A 57 -28.14 85.51 -76.83
N ARG A 58 -28.13 85.94 -78.10
CA ARG A 58 -28.03 85.04 -79.25
C ARG A 58 -26.67 84.32 -79.33
N LEU A 59 -25.58 84.99 -78.99
CA LEU A 59 -24.25 84.39 -78.97
C LEU A 59 -24.11 83.37 -77.82
N ASP A 60 -24.68 83.67 -76.65
CA ASP A 60 -24.72 82.73 -75.53
C ASP A 60 -25.55 81.49 -75.87
N GLU A 61 -26.69 81.67 -76.54
CA GLU A 61 -27.50 80.55 -77.04
C GLU A 61 -26.75 79.71 -78.07
N LEU A 62 -26.05 80.35 -79.03
CA LEU A 62 -25.23 79.63 -80.02
C LEU A 62 -24.07 78.88 -79.37
N LYS A 63 -23.42 79.48 -78.35
CA LYS A 63 -22.37 78.83 -77.57
C LYS A 63 -22.89 77.60 -76.83
N ALA A 64 -24.06 77.70 -76.21
CA ALA A 64 -24.71 76.57 -75.54
C ALA A 64 -25.01 75.44 -76.52
N LYS A 65 -25.65 75.76 -77.65
CA LYS A 65 -25.95 74.78 -78.72
C LYS A 65 -24.69 74.16 -79.32
N ALA A 66 -23.62 74.93 -79.50
CA ALA A 66 -22.36 74.41 -80.03
C ALA A 66 -21.65 73.47 -79.03
N ARG A 67 -21.81 73.71 -77.73
CA ARG A 67 -21.23 72.87 -76.67
C ARG A 67 -22.08 71.64 -76.34
N GLN A 68 -23.40 71.71 -76.59
CA GLN A 68 -24.34 70.64 -76.24
C GLN A 68 -23.89 69.24 -76.74
N PRO A 69 -23.44 69.04 -78.00
CA PRO A 69 -23.02 67.72 -78.45
C PRO A 69 -21.82 67.15 -77.69
N LEU A 70 -20.92 68.03 -77.22
CA LEU A 70 -19.78 67.60 -76.40
C LEU A 70 -20.24 67.19 -75.00
N THR A 71 -21.16 67.96 -74.40
CA THR A 71 -21.75 67.62 -73.11
C THR A 71 -22.52 66.30 -73.16
N ASP A 72 -23.36 66.11 -74.19
CA ASP A 72 -24.10 64.86 -74.38
C ASP A 72 -23.15 63.66 -74.57
N TYR A 73 -22.03 63.85 -75.29
CA TYR A 73 -21.01 62.81 -75.46
C TYR A 73 -20.28 62.50 -74.15
N GLU A 74 -19.89 63.50 -73.36
CA GLU A 74 -19.23 63.31 -72.06
C GLU A 74 -20.14 62.56 -71.08
N GLU A 75 -21.43 62.87 -71.04
CA GLU A 75 -22.43 62.18 -70.22
C GLU A 75 -22.64 60.72 -70.68
N GLU A 76 -22.73 60.49 -71.99
CA GLU A 76 -22.85 59.14 -72.56
C GLU A 76 -21.61 58.29 -72.24
N GLN A 77 -20.40 58.84 -72.41
CA GLN A 77 -19.16 58.15 -72.05
C GLN A 77 -19.08 57.86 -70.55
N ALA A 78 -19.53 58.78 -69.69
CA ALA A 78 -19.61 58.53 -68.26
C ALA A 78 -20.58 57.39 -67.93
N ARG A 79 -21.74 57.33 -68.61
CA ARG A 79 -22.70 56.22 -68.45
C ARG A 79 -22.13 54.89 -68.92
N ILE A 80 -21.53 54.85 -70.11
CA ILE A 80 -20.90 53.64 -70.66
C ILE A 80 -19.82 53.14 -69.71
N LYS A 81 -18.94 54.02 -69.21
CA LYS A 81 -17.89 53.65 -68.28
C LYS A 81 -18.47 53.08 -66.97
N ALA A 82 -19.49 53.72 -66.41
CA ALA A 82 -20.15 53.23 -65.19
C ALA A 82 -20.82 51.86 -65.42
N GLU A 83 -21.44 51.65 -66.58
CA GLU A 83 -22.03 50.37 -66.96
C GLU A 83 -20.98 49.28 -67.16
N GLU A 84 -19.85 49.58 -67.80
CA GLU A 84 -18.73 48.66 -67.97
C GLU A 84 -18.09 48.29 -66.63
N GLU A 85 -17.88 49.25 -65.73
CA GLU A 85 -17.38 49.01 -64.37
C GLU A 85 -18.35 48.14 -63.57
N ALA A 86 -19.66 48.40 -63.65
CA ALA A 86 -20.68 47.59 -63.00
C ALA A 86 -20.73 46.16 -63.57
N LYS A 87 -20.60 46.01 -64.89
CA LYS A 87 -20.56 44.70 -65.55
C LYS A 87 -19.32 43.90 -65.17
N ALA A 88 -18.15 44.55 -65.12
CA ALA A 88 -16.90 43.92 -64.69
C ALA A 88 -16.98 43.48 -63.22
N ALA A 89 -17.57 44.30 -62.35
CA ALA A 89 -17.81 43.94 -60.95
C ALA A 89 -18.78 42.76 -60.81
N ALA A 90 -19.86 42.74 -61.60
CA ALA A 90 -20.82 41.64 -61.61
C ALA A 90 -20.19 40.33 -62.11
N GLU A 91 -19.36 40.38 -63.16
CA GLU A 91 -18.64 39.20 -63.67
C GLU A 91 -17.62 38.68 -62.64
N ALA A 92 -16.90 39.57 -61.97
CA ALA A 92 -15.97 39.19 -60.90
C ALA A 92 -16.70 38.52 -59.73
N LEU A 93 -17.86 39.07 -59.33
CA LEU A 93 -18.68 38.48 -58.28
C LEU A 93 -19.25 37.11 -58.69
N ALA A 94 -19.68 36.95 -59.94
CA ALA A 94 -20.17 35.67 -60.45
C ALA A 94 -19.08 34.58 -60.39
N LYS A 95 -17.85 34.90 -60.83
CA LYS A 95 -16.70 33.99 -60.72
C LYS A 95 -16.38 33.62 -59.28
N GLN A 96 -16.50 34.58 -58.35
CA GLN A 96 -16.29 34.31 -56.94
C GLN A 96 -17.37 33.39 -56.37
N ILE A 97 -18.64 33.61 -56.72
CA ILE A 97 -19.76 32.75 -56.29
C ILE A 97 -19.56 31.31 -56.78
N GLU A 98 -19.13 31.11 -58.03
CA GLU A 98 -18.84 29.77 -58.56
C GLU A 98 -17.71 29.09 -57.77
N SER A 99 -16.60 29.80 -57.54
CA SER A 99 -15.48 29.28 -56.74
C SER A 99 -15.90 28.93 -55.30
N ASP A 100 -16.65 29.82 -54.65
CA ASP A 100 -17.12 29.61 -53.28
C ASP A 100 -18.10 28.43 -53.21
N HIS A 101 -18.93 28.24 -54.25
CA HIS A 101 -19.83 27.10 -54.35
C HIS A 101 -19.08 25.78 -54.50
N GLU A 102 -18.05 25.72 -55.35
CA GLU A 102 -17.19 24.54 -55.50
C GLU A 102 -16.50 24.19 -54.19
N ILE A 103 -15.97 25.19 -53.48
CA ILE A 103 -15.35 25.01 -52.16
C ILE A 103 -16.37 24.47 -51.16
N ALA A 104 -17.58 25.01 -51.12
CA ALA A 104 -18.64 24.55 -50.23
C ALA A 104 -18.98 23.07 -50.46
N ILE A 105 -19.12 22.64 -51.71
CA ILE A 105 -19.37 21.21 -52.05
C ILE A 105 -18.22 20.32 -51.57
N LEU A 106 -16.97 20.75 -51.74
CA LEU A 106 -15.80 20.00 -51.27
C LEU A 106 -15.76 19.90 -49.74
N MET A 107 -16.10 20.98 -49.04
CA MET A 107 -16.18 21.00 -47.58
C MET A 107 -17.28 20.09 -47.05
N ASP A 108 -18.47 20.12 -47.66
CA ASP A 108 -19.59 19.24 -47.28
C ASP A 108 -19.21 17.77 -47.44
N ARG A 109 -18.58 17.42 -48.57
CA ARG A 109 -18.07 16.06 -48.82
C ARG A 109 -17.05 15.62 -47.76
N GLU A 110 -16.17 16.52 -47.35
CA GLU A 110 -15.16 16.25 -46.32
C GLU A 110 -15.81 16.07 -44.93
N PHE A 111 -16.81 16.89 -44.59
CA PHE A 111 -17.57 16.71 -43.36
C PHE A 111 -18.31 15.38 -43.32
N ASP A 112 -18.93 14.97 -44.43
CA ASP A 112 -19.59 13.67 -44.54
C ASP A 112 -18.60 12.52 -44.38
N ARG A 113 -17.42 12.62 -45.00
CA ARG A 113 -16.32 11.65 -44.81
C ARG A 113 -15.91 11.55 -43.35
N GLN A 114 -15.71 12.67 -42.68
CA GLN A 114 -15.32 12.69 -41.26
C GLN A 114 -16.41 12.11 -40.35
N ARG A 115 -17.68 12.36 -40.64
CA ARG A 115 -18.81 11.75 -39.90
C ARG A 115 -18.83 10.24 -40.06
N GLU A 116 -18.64 9.74 -41.28
CA GLU A 116 -18.58 8.31 -41.55
C GLU A 116 -17.37 7.65 -40.87
N GLU A 117 -16.19 8.26 -40.93
CA GLU A 117 -15.00 7.79 -40.22
C GLU A 117 -15.20 7.76 -38.71
N ALA A 118 -15.83 8.79 -38.13
CA ALA A 118 -16.17 8.83 -36.72
C ALA A 118 -17.17 7.73 -36.33
N ARG A 119 -18.16 7.47 -37.18
CA ARG A 119 -19.14 6.38 -36.97
C ARG A 119 -18.46 5.02 -36.99
N LEU A 120 -17.57 4.79 -37.95
CA LEU A 120 -16.79 3.54 -38.06
C LEU A 120 -15.87 3.34 -36.85
N LYS A 121 -15.18 4.39 -36.39
CA LYS A 121 -14.36 4.33 -35.16
C LYS A 121 -15.20 4.01 -33.93
N ALA A 122 -16.35 4.68 -33.76
CA ALA A 122 -17.25 4.40 -32.65
C ALA A 122 -17.82 2.97 -32.70
N GLU A 123 -18.07 2.42 -33.89
CA GLU A 123 -18.50 1.02 -34.05
C GLU A 123 -17.36 0.04 -33.70
N GLN A 124 -16.12 0.33 -34.13
CA GLN A 124 -14.94 -0.45 -33.77
C GLN A 124 -14.71 -0.45 -32.25
N GLU A 125 -14.75 0.73 -31.61
CA GLU A 125 -14.60 0.86 -30.16
C GLU A 125 -15.68 0.08 -29.40
N LYS A 126 -16.93 0.08 -29.89
CA LYS A 126 -18.01 -0.74 -29.32
C LYS A 126 -17.72 -2.23 -29.45
N ARG A 127 -17.30 -2.70 -30.63
CA ARG A 127 -16.93 -4.11 -30.85
C ARG A 127 -15.77 -4.53 -29.96
N GLU A 128 -14.71 -3.72 -29.88
CA GLU A 128 -13.57 -3.98 -29.00
C GLU A 128 -13.98 -4.00 -27.52
N HIS A 129 -14.88 -3.12 -27.11
CA HIS A 129 -15.41 -3.11 -25.76
C HIS A 129 -16.24 -4.36 -25.45
N GLU A 130 -17.14 -4.75 -26.36
CA GLU A 130 -17.94 -5.98 -26.26
C GLU A 130 -17.05 -7.23 -26.23
N GLU A 131 -16.02 -7.29 -27.08
CA GLU A 131 -15.04 -8.39 -27.06
C GLU A 131 -14.26 -8.44 -25.75
N ARG A 132 -13.84 -7.28 -25.22
CA ARG A 132 -13.17 -7.21 -23.92
C ARG A 132 -14.09 -7.69 -22.80
N LEU A 133 -15.34 -7.25 -22.78
CA LEU A 133 -16.36 -7.73 -21.84
C LEU A 133 -16.54 -9.25 -21.93
N LYS A 134 -16.57 -9.80 -23.14
CA LYS A 134 -16.67 -11.25 -23.36
C LYS A 134 -15.44 -11.98 -22.84
N ARG A 135 -14.23 -11.49 -23.11
CA ARG A 135 -12.98 -12.06 -22.59
C ARG A 135 -12.91 -11.99 -21.07
N GLU A 136 -13.29 -10.86 -20.47
CA GLU A 136 -13.35 -10.71 -19.01
C GLU A 136 -14.38 -11.67 -18.40
N ALA A 137 -15.53 -11.89 -19.05
CA ALA A 137 -16.52 -12.85 -18.59
C ALA A 137 -16.02 -14.30 -18.72
N GLU A 138 -15.36 -14.65 -19.83
CA GLU A 138 -14.73 -15.97 -20.02
C GLU A 138 -13.60 -16.21 -19.02
N GLU A 139 -12.77 -15.20 -18.75
CA GLU A 139 -11.67 -15.27 -17.76
C GLU A 139 -12.22 -15.41 -16.34
N LYS A 140 -13.25 -14.62 -15.97
CA LYS A 140 -13.94 -14.78 -14.68
C LYS A 140 -14.54 -16.17 -14.54
N ALA A 141 -15.20 -16.69 -15.59
CA ALA A 141 -15.76 -18.04 -15.56
C ALA A 141 -14.66 -19.11 -15.42
N ARG A 142 -13.51 -18.96 -16.09
CA ARG A 142 -12.36 -19.85 -15.92
C ARG A 142 -11.75 -19.75 -14.53
N ALA A 143 -11.57 -18.55 -14.00
CA ALA A 143 -11.04 -18.31 -12.67
C ALA A 143 -11.96 -18.88 -11.58
N GLU A 144 -13.28 -18.72 -11.72
CA GLU A 144 -14.26 -19.35 -10.82
C GLU A 144 -14.25 -20.87 -10.93
N ALA A 145 -14.14 -21.43 -12.13
CA ALA A 145 -14.02 -22.88 -12.33
C ALA A 145 -12.71 -23.43 -11.73
N GLU A 146 -11.59 -22.74 -11.92
CA GLU A 146 -10.30 -23.11 -11.34
C GLU A 146 -10.31 -22.96 -9.81
N ALA A 147 -10.95 -21.92 -9.28
CA ALA A 147 -11.12 -21.74 -7.84
C ALA A 147 -12.00 -22.84 -7.23
N LYS A 148 -13.10 -23.22 -7.89
CA LYS A 148 -13.93 -24.37 -7.47
C LYS A 148 -13.15 -25.68 -7.53
N ALA A 149 -12.39 -25.93 -8.60
CA ALA A 149 -11.55 -27.13 -8.71
C ALA A 149 -10.47 -27.16 -7.61
N LYS A 150 -9.80 -26.04 -7.34
CA LYS A 150 -8.84 -25.92 -6.23
C LYS A 150 -9.49 -26.14 -4.87
N ALA A 151 -10.68 -25.58 -4.64
CA ALA A 151 -11.43 -25.79 -3.40
C ALA A 151 -11.88 -27.25 -3.24
N GLU A 152 -12.26 -27.94 -4.32
CA GLU A 152 -12.59 -29.37 -4.30
C GLU A 152 -11.35 -30.24 -4.03
N ILE A 153 -10.20 -29.91 -4.63
CA ILE A 153 -8.92 -30.60 -4.36
C ILE A 153 -8.50 -30.37 -2.90
N GLU A 154 -8.61 -29.15 -2.38
CA GLU A 154 -8.27 -28.85 -0.99
C GLU A 154 -9.26 -29.52 -0.02
N ALA A 155 -10.55 -29.54 -0.34
CA ALA A 155 -11.55 -30.25 0.45
C ALA A 155 -11.33 -31.76 0.43
N ALA A 156 -10.95 -32.34 -0.71
CA ALA A 156 -10.58 -33.74 -0.83
C ALA A 156 -9.31 -34.04 -0.03
N ALA A 157 -8.27 -33.20 -0.11
CA ALA A 157 -7.05 -33.33 0.67
C ALA A 157 -7.31 -33.21 2.18
N ARG A 158 -8.21 -32.31 2.61
CA ARG A 158 -8.63 -32.20 4.01
C ARG A 158 -9.39 -33.45 4.48
N ARG A 159 -10.30 -33.99 3.67
CA ARG A 159 -11.01 -35.24 3.98
C ARG A 159 -10.05 -36.43 4.04
N GLU A 160 -9.07 -36.51 3.15
CA GLU A 160 -8.05 -37.55 3.18
C GLU A 160 -7.12 -37.41 4.38
N ALA A 161 -6.71 -36.19 4.73
CA ALA A 161 -5.92 -35.92 5.92
C ALA A 161 -6.70 -36.19 7.22
N GLU A 162 -7.99 -35.88 7.27
CA GLU A 162 -8.86 -36.18 8.41
C GLU A 162 -9.12 -37.69 8.52
N ALA A 163 -9.32 -38.40 7.41
CA ALA A 163 -9.43 -39.86 7.39
C ALA A 163 -8.14 -40.53 7.85
N LYS A 164 -6.97 -40.09 7.34
CA LYS A 164 -5.66 -40.57 7.80
C LYS A 164 -5.41 -40.24 9.28
N ALA A 165 -5.77 -39.05 9.73
CA ALA A 165 -5.65 -38.68 11.14
C ALA A 165 -6.60 -39.49 12.03
N ALA A 166 -7.79 -39.86 11.55
CA ALA A 166 -8.72 -40.73 12.26
C ALA A 166 -8.22 -42.18 12.29
N GLU A 167 -7.67 -42.70 11.19
CA GLU A 167 -7.02 -44.01 11.13
C GLU A 167 -5.79 -44.07 12.05
N GLU A 168 -4.93 -43.06 12.03
CA GLU A 168 -3.78 -42.98 12.95
C GLU A 168 -4.23 -42.87 14.41
N ARG A 169 -5.31 -42.14 14.72
CA ARG A 169 -5.86 -42.11 16.08
C ARG A 169 -6.42 -43.46 16.49
N ALA A 170 -7.16 -44.13 15.61
CA ALA A 170 -7.69 -45.46 15.86
C ALA A 170 -6.58 -46.51 16.01
N GLU A 171 -5.51 -46.42 15.21
CA GLU A 171 -4.35 -47.28 15.33
C GLU A 171 -3.56 -47.00 16.62
N ARG A 172 -3.34 -45.73 16.97
CA ARG A 172 -2.73 -45.34 18.24
C ARG A 172 -3.58 -45.79 19.43
N GLU A 173 -4.89 -45.66 19.38
CA GLU A 173 -5.80 -46.15 20.41
C GLU A 173 -5.77 -47.69 20.52
N ARG A 174 -5.68 -48.41 19.39
CA ARG A 174 -5.51 -49.87 19.40
C ARG A 174 -4.16 -50.29 19.97
N ILE A 175 -3.07 -49.62 19.58
CA ILE A 175 -1.73 -49.89 20.09
C ILE A 175 -1.66 -49.52 21.57
N GLU A 176 -2.28 -48.42 22.00
CA GLU A 176 -2.35 -48.05 23.41
C GLU A 176 -3.21 -49.02 24.20
N ALA A 177 -4.34 -49.48 23.67
CA ALA A 177 -5.17 -50.50 24.31
C ALA A 177 -4.44 -51.85 24.40
N GLU A 178 -3.72 -52.24 23.36
CA GLU A 178 -2.88 -53.45 23.36
C GLU A 178 -1.69 -53.30 24.32
N GLN A 179 -1.02 -52.14 24.35
CA GLN A 179 0.05 -51.87 25.30
C GLN A 179 -0.45 -51.78 26.73
N ARG A 180 -1.65 -51.22 26.97
CA ARG A 180 -2.28 -51.24 28.31
C ARG A 180 -2.65 -52.66 28.70
N ALA A 181 -3.24 -53.46 27.80
CA ALA A 181 -3.52 -54.87 28.07
C ALA A 181 -2.24 -55.69 28.31
N GLN A 182 -1.16 -55.44 27.56
CA GLN A 182 0.14 -56.08 27.77
C GLN A 182 0.82 -55.60 29.05
N ARG A 183 0.71 -54.31 29.41
CA ARG A 183 1.23 -53.77 30.68
C ARG A 183 0.44 -54.29 31.85
N GLU A 184 -0.88 -54.36 31.78
CA GLU A 184 -1.74 -54.95 32.80
C GLU A 184 -1.49 -56.45 32.92
N ALA A 185 -1.28 -57.18 31.81
CA ALA A 185 -0.91 -58.58 31.85
C ALA A 185 0.50 -58.80 32.43
N LYS A 186 1.47 -57.94 32.09
CA LYS A 186 2.83 -57.98 32.66
C LYS A 186 2.83 -57.56 34.12
N GLU A 187 2.06 -56.56 34.51
CA GLU A 187 1.91 -56.15 35.90
C GLU A 187 1.13 -57.19 36.72
N ALA A 188 0.13 -57.86 36.15
CA ALA A 188 -0.55 -58.97 36.80
C ALA A 188 0.37 -60.18 36.93
N ALA A 189 1.17 -60.49 35.91
CA ALA A 189 2.19 -61.54 35.97
C ALA A 189 3.31 -61.18 36.96
N GLU A 190 3.79 -59.93 36.98
CA GLU A 190 4.78 -59.46 37.94
C GLU A 190 4.21 -59.37 39.36
N ARG A 191 2.93 -59.00 39.55
CA ARG A 191 2.28 -59.07 40.86
C ARG A 191 2.11 -60.51 41.31
N ALA A 192 1.74 -61.43 40.42
CA ALA A 192 1.66 -62.85 40.74
C ALA A 192 3.05 -63.45 41.03
N GLU A 193 4.08 -63.09 40.28
CA GLU A 193 5.46 -63.52 40.54
C GLU A 193 6.03 -62.84 41.79
N ARG A 194 5.70 -61.58 42.08
CA ARG A 194 6.08 -60.90 43.33
C ARG A 194 5.31 -61.44 44.53
N GLU A 195 4.07 -61.88 44.37
CA GLU A 195 3.31 -62.56 45.43
C GLU A 195 3.85 -63.97 45.67
N LYS A 196 4.22 -64.70 44.62
CA LYS A 196 4.93 -65.99 44.74
C LYS A 196 6.32 -65.80 45.35
N HIS A 197 7.10 -64.82 44.89
CA HIS A 197 8.41 -64.51 45.46
C HIS A 197 8.29 -63.98 46.88
N ALA A 198 7.30 -63.17 47.22
CA ALA A 198 7.05 -62.72 48.58
C ALA A 198 6.55 -63.85 49.48
N ALA A 199 5.77 -64.81 48.97
CA ALA A 199 5.42 -66.02 49.70
C ALA A 199 6.64 -66.91 49.95
N ILE A 200 7.49 -67.10 48.94
CA ILE A 200 8.73 -67.89 49.04
C ILE A 200 9.77 -67.19 49.93
N GLU A 201 9.87 -65.86 49.88
CA GLU A 201 10.76 -65.07 50.73
C GLU A 201 10.22 -64.93 52.16
N ALA A 202 8.90 -64.88 52.36
CA ALA A 202 8.31 -64.92 53.69
C ALA A 202 8.45 -66.32 54.33
N GLU A 203 8.34 -67.39 53.54
CA GLU A 203 8.61 -68.76 53.99
C GLU A 203 10.11 -68.96 54.26
N ARG A 204 10.99 -68.44 53.39
CA ARG A 204 12.45 -68.46 53.63
C ARG A 204 12.89 -67.57 54.78
N ARG A 205 12.28 -66.41 55.01
CA ARG A 205 12.55 -65.58 56.20
C ARG A 205 12.05 -66.24 57.47
N LYS A 206 10.88 -66.88 57.46
CA LYS A 206 10.42 -67.67 58.62
C LYS A 206 11.33 -68.87 58.87
N ALA A 207 11.79 -69.56 57.83
CA ALA A 207 12.74 -70.66 57.94
C ALA A 207 14.15 -70.20 58.37
N GLN A 208 14.60 -69.01 57.93
CA GLN A 208 15.88 -68.43 58.35
C GLN A 208 15.82 -67.88 59.77
N GLU A 209 14.75 -67.20 60.17
CA GLU A 209 14.54 -66.74 61.55
C GLU A 209 14.41 -67.92 62.52
N GLU A 210 13.76 -69.01 62.11
CA GLU A 210 13.65 -70.24 62.92
C GLU A 210 14.98 -71.01 62.98
N ALA A 211 15.71 -71.12 61.86
CA ALA A 211 17.05 -71.70 61.84
C ALA A 211 18.06 -70.87 62.63
N GLU A 212 18.00 -69.54 62.56
CA GLU A 212 18.90 -68.64 63.29
C GLU A 212 18.57 -68.60 64.80
N ARG A 213 17.29 -68.73 65.18
CA ARG A 213 16.89 -68.92 66.57
C ARG A 213 17.40 -70.25 67.13
N ILE A 214 17.33 -71.33 66.35
CA ILE A 214 17.85 -72.65 66.73
C ILE A 214 19.38 -72.65 66.82
N LEU A 215 20.08 -71.97 65.90
CA LEU A 215 21.54 -71.88 65.92
C LEU A 215 22.05 -71.06 67.12
N ARG A 216 21.43 -69.91 67.42
CA ARG A 216 21.80 -69.09 68.59
C ARG A 216 21.49 -69.79 69.91
N GLU A 217 20.41 -70.58 69.98
CA GLU A 217 20.10 -71.39 71.17
C GLU A 217 21.07 -72.58 71.34
N ALA A 218 21.52 -73.19 70.23
CA ALA A 218 22.53 -74.26 70.24
C ALA A 218 23.92 -73.73 70.59
N GLU A 219 24.35 -72.59 70.04
CA GLU A 219 25.62 -71.95 70.36
C GLU A 219 25.68 -71.48 71.84
N ALA A 220 24.57 -70.97 72.38
CA ALA A 220 24.50 -70.59 73.79
C ALA A 220 24.60 -71.80 74.75
N LYS A 221 24.02 -72.95 74.39
CA LYS A 221 24.11 -74.20 75.17
C LYS A 221 25.49 -74.86 75.06
N GLU A 222 26.12 -74.81 73.89
CA GLU A 222 27.46 -75.37 73.68
C GLU A 222 28.55 -74.54 74.38
N GLN A 223 28.45 -73.20 74.36
CA GLN A 223 29.35 -72.30 75.09
C GLN A 223 29.21 -72.44 76.61
N ALA A 224 27.99 -72.67 77.13
CA ALA A 224 27.77 -72.94 78.55
C ALA A 224 28.40 -74.26 79.01
N ARG A 225 28.32 -75.32 78.19
CA ARG A 225 28.92 -76.63 78.49
C ARG A 225 30.45 -76.60 78.48
N ILE A 226 31.04 -75.90 77.50
CA ILE A 226 32.51 -75.75 77.38
C ILE A 226 33.08 -74.91 78.54
N ALA A 227 32.33 -73.93 79.05
CA ALA A 227 32.73 -73.13 80.21
C ALA A 227 32.69 -73.93 81.53
N GLU A 228 31.74 -74.85 81.68
CA GLU A 228 31.62 -75.71 82.86
C GLU A 228 32.66 -76.84 82.87
N GLU A 229 32.94 -77.44 81.72
CA GLU A 229 33.94 -78.51 81.58
C GLU A 229 35.38 -78.02 81.82
N LYS A 230 35.68 -76.76 81.47
CA LYS A 230 36.97 -76.12 81.77
C LYS A 230 37.18 -75.86 83.27
N ARG A 231 36.13 -75.55 84.03
CA ARG A 231 36.23 -75.38 85.49
C ARG A 231 36.54 -76.68 86.23
N ILE A 232 36.07 -77.82 85.74
CA ILE A 232 36.28 -79.13 86.38
C ILE A 232 37.71 -79.63 86.15
N LYS A 233 38.26 -79.46 84.94
CA LYS A 233 39.64 -79.86 84.62
C LYS A 233 40.70 -79.04 85.36
N ASP A 234 40.50 -77.73 85.52
CA ASP A 234 41.46 -76.86 86.21
C ASP A 234 41.52 -77.11 87.74
N GLU A 235 40.49 -77.73 88.33
CA GLU A 235 40.50 -78.07 89.75
C GLU A 235 41.11 -79.45 90.05
N GLU A 236 41.02 -80.40 89.12
CA GLU A 236 41.63 -81.73 89.27
C GLU A 236 43.17 -81.69 89.13
N GLU A 237 43.71 -80.83 88.26
CA GLU A 237 45.16 -80.71 88.07
C GLU A 237 45.90 -80.19 89.31
N ARG A 238 45.26 -79.34 90.13
CA ARG A 238 45.86 -78.88 91.39
C ARG A 238 45.92 -79.99 92.45
N ARG A 239 44.95 -80.90 92.49
CA ARG A 239 44.95 -82.01 93.46
C ARG A 239 45.94 -83.12 93.08
N ALA A 240 46.27 -83.27 91.79
CA ALA A 240 47.21 -84.28 91.32
C ALA A 240 48.67 -83.95 91.68
N LYS A 241 49.08 -82.68 91.55
CA LYS A 241 50.47 -82.25 91.86
C LYS A 241 50.82 -82.42 93.35
N ASP A 242 49.83 -82.30 94.22
CA ASP A 242 49.99 -82.36 95.68
C ASP A 242 50.16 -83.80 96.23
N LYS A 243 49.61 -84.81 95.53
CA LYS A 243 49.79 -86.23 95.88
C LYS A 243 51.13 -86.79 95.41
N ALA A 244 51.65 -86.33 94.28
CA ALA A 244 52.92 -86.80 93.72
C ALA A 244 54.11 -86.37 94.60
N HIS A 245 54.14 -85.11 95.04
CA HIS A 245 55.25 -84.59 95.84
C HIS A 245 55.38 -85.32 97.20
N ARG A 246 54.24 -85.62 97.86
CA ARG A 246 54.22 -86.36 99.14
C ARG A 246 54.76 -87.80 99.03
N LYS A 247 54.51 -88.46 97.90
CA LYS A 247 54.96 -89.85 97.67
C LYS A 247 56.47 -89.91 97.41
N GLU A 248 57.02 -88.92 96.72
CA GLU A 248 58.45 -88.87 96.40
C GLU A 248 59.32 -88.62 97.64
N VAL A 249 58.88 -87.74 98.54
CA VAL A 249 59.60 -87.42 99.79
C VAL A 249 59.62 -88.64 100.72
N ASN A 250 58.49 -89.33 100.91
CA ASN A 250 58.41 -90.50 101.78
C ASN A 250 59.27 -91.68 101.29
N ASN A 251 59.39 -91.88 99.97
CA ASN A 251 60.23 -92.94 99.42
C ASN A 251 61.73 -92.64 99.58
N LYS A 252 62.16 -91.37 99.49
CA LYS A 252 63.56 -90.99 99.73
C LYS A 252 63.96 -91.23 101.19
N ILE A 253 63.06 -90.93 102.14
CA ILE A 253 63.29 -91.19 103.58
C ILE A 253 63.38 -92.70 103.87
N LEU A 254 62.55 -93.52 103.21
CA LEU A 254 62.62 -94.98 103.32
C LEU A 254 63.96 -95.54 102.83
N ALA A 255 64.50 -94.99 101.74
CA ALA A 255 65.78 -95.41 101.18
C ALA A 255 66.97 -95.06 102.10
N ASP A 256 66.95 -93.88 102.74
CA ASP A 256 68.01 -93.48 103.66
C ASP A 256 68.01 -94.32 104.95
N LEU A 257 66.83 -94.72 105.45
CA LEU A 257 66.70 -95.58 106.63
C LEU A 257 67.21 -97.02 106.41
N ILE A 258 67.05 -97.56 105.20
CA ILE A 258 67.59 -98.88 104.83
C ILE A 258 69.14 -98.83 104.81
N LYS A 259 69.72 -97.70 104.41
CA LYS A 259 71.17 -97.51 104.30
C LYS A 259 71.91 -97.50 105.65
N VAL A 260 71.21 -97.19 106.74
CA VAL A 260 71.77 -97.15 108.11
C VAL A 260 71.65 -98.52 108.82
N GLY A 261 71.07 -99.54 108.16
CA GLY A 261 71.07 -100.92 108.64
C GLY A 261 69.77 -101.39 109.32
N ALA A 262 68.67 -100.65 109.16
CA ALA A 262 67.35 -101.07 109.64
C ALA A 262 66.60 -101.93 108.60
N SER A 263 65.90 -102.98 109.05
CA SER A 263 65.04 -103.79 108.18
C SER A 263 63.77 -103.04 107.77
N GLU A 264 63.22 -103.41 106.62
CA GLU A 264 62.19 -102.64 105.90
C GLU A 264 60.90 -102.40 106.71
N ASP A 265 60.52 -103.35 107.56
CA ASP A 265 59.33 -103.24 108.42
C ASP A 265 59.56 -102.28 109.60
N VAL A 266 60.77 -102.24 110.14
CA VAL A 266 61.14 -101.32 111.23
C VAL A 266 61.24 -99.89 110.69
N ALA A 267 61.78 -99.70 109.49
CA ALA A 267 61.86 -98.40 108.83
C ALA A 267 60.47 -97.79 108.56
N LYS A 268 59.49 -98.59 108.10
CA LYS A 268 58.10 -98.13 107.88
C LYS A 268 57.41 -97.71 109.18
N ASN A 269 57.65 -98.43 110.27
CA ASN A 269 57.12 -98.06 111.59
C ASN A 269 57.73 -96.75 112.11
N ILE A 270 59.04 -96.53 111.92
CA ILE A 270 59.71 -95.28 112.30
C ILE A 270 59.19 -94.09 111.48
N ILE A 271 59.00 -94.24 110.16
CA ILE A 271 58.42 -93.19 109.29
C ILE A 271 56.99 -92.85 109.72
N THR A 272 56.20 -93.87 110.07
CA THR A 272 54.81 -93.66 110.51
C THR A 272 54.75 -92.94 111.86
N ALA A 273 55.64 -93.29 112.80
CA ALA A 273 55.74 -92.60 114.09
C ALA A 273 56.18 -91.14 113.94
N ILE A 274 57.05 -90.82 112.97
CA ILE A 274 57.47 -89.44 112.64
C ILE A 274 56.34 -88.64 112.01
N VAL A 275 55.56 -89.22 111.09
CA VAL A 275 54.40 -88.55 110.46
C VAL A 275 53.26 -88.32 111.45
N LYS A 276 53.09 -89.22 112.44
CA LYS A 276 52.08 -89.09 113.50
C LYS A 276 52.52 -88.22 114.69
N GLY A 277 53.81 -87.94 114.84
CA GLY A 277 54.33 -87.08 115.92
C GLY A 277 54.45 -87.78 117.27
N GLU A 278 54.58 -89.11 117.30
CA GLU A 278 54.62 -89.90 118.54
C GLU A 278 56.03 -89.97 119.17
N LEU A 279 57.02 -89.30 118.57
CA LEU A 279 58.41 -89.26 119.04
C LEU A 279 58.75 -87.87 119.61
N PHE A 280 59.22 -87.85 120.86
CA PHE A 280 59.49 -86.61 121.61
C PHE A 280 60.56 -85.70 120.97
N ALA A 281 61.57 -86.27 120.30
CA ALA A 281 62.57 -85.52 119.54
C ALA A 281 63.14 -86.35 118.39
N THR A 282 63.24 -85.75 117.19
CA THR A 282 63.71 -86.41 115.95
C THR A 282 65.14 -86.02 115.54
N LYS A 283 65.89 -85.36 116.43
CA LYS A 283 67.32 -85.00 116.24
C LYS A 283 68.02 -84.96 117.61
N ILE A 284 69.06 -85.77 117.82
CA ILE A 284 69.89 -85.80 119.03
C ILE A 284 71.35 -85.50 118.63
N THR A 285 71.96 -84.49 119.25
CA THR A 285 73.40 -84.16 119.17
C THR A 285 74.06 -84.52 120.49
N TYR A 286 75.26 -85.11 120.45
CA TYR A 286 76.10 -85.27 121.65
C TYR A 286 76.43 -83.93 122.30
#